data_AF-A0AAD1SHT8-F1
#
_entry.id   AF-A0AAD1SHT8-F1
#
_cell.length_a   1.000
_cell.length_b   1.000
_cell.length_c   1.000
_cell.angle_alpha   90.00
_cell.angle_beta   90.00
_cell.angle_gamma   90.00
#
_symmetry.space_group_name_H-M   'P 1'
#
loop_
_entity.id
_entity.type
_entity.pdbx_description
1 polymer ?
#
loop_
_entity_poly.entity_id
_entity_poly.type
_entity_poly.pdbx_seq_one_letter_code
_entity_poly.pdbx_strand_id
1 'polypeptide(L)'
;MRVLRAVSNQGVCGSLLYGLPTILLPTTCWELDWDQLESNQEEFYALCHCLLSQELSLLACSTQRSLTPLPPVMPHFIISASDSPALLLRSVATRELVLPLEPARISCPLPDNTLHTVQNALRCLPVESVYNPLLTSSNLYQYLQHVPNQPSRQQGHVRHMTSSRGQVVGGPNMRQVAVRQSKARATVAPLSLVSPTSYTSITYCEDKPKHGNTVHQDKEDFLSDV
;
A
#
# COMPACT_ATOMS: atom_id res chain seq x y z
N MET A 1 -2.92 10.34 -16.17
CA MET A 1 -1.73 9.45 -16.10
C MET A 1 -1.44 8.96 -17.50
N ARG A 2 -0.17 8.78 -17.87
CA ARG A 2 0.20 8.25 -19.17
C ARG A 2 1.18 7.10 -18.99
N VAL A 3 0.90 5.97 -19.65
CA VAL A 3 1.83 4.84 -19.73
C VAL A 3 2.93 5.19 -20.73
N LEU A 4 4.18 4.98 -20.33
CA LEU A 4 5.36 5.25 -21.15
C LEU A 4 5.86 3.99 -21.82
N ARG A 5 5.94 2.88 -21.08
CA ARG A 5 6.53 1.62 -21.53
C ARG A 5 6.15 0.48 -20.60
N ALA A 6 6.13 -0.74 -21.13
CA ALA A 6 6.10 -1.97 -20.33
C ALA A 6 7.53 -2.37 -19.94
N VAL A 7 7.69 -2.91 -18.74
CA VAL A 7 8.97 -3.37 -18.17
C VAL A 7 8.74 -4.74 -17.53
N SER A 8 9.73 -5.63 -17.58
CA SER A 8 9.65 -6.91 -16.85
C SER A 8 9.58 -6.66 -15.34
N ASN A 9 8.78 -7.46 -14.64
CA ASN A 9 8.66 -7.42 -13.18
C ASN A 9 10.01 -7.60 -12.48
N GLN A 10 10.89 -8.45 -13.03
CA GLN A 10 12.25 -8.67 -12.51
C GLN A 10 13.19 -7.48 -12.75
N GLY A 11 12.87 -6.62 -13.72
CA GLY A 11 13.63 -5.42 -14.02
C GLY A 11 13.34 -4.24 -13.08
N VAL A 12 12.32 -4.34 -12.23
CA VAL A 12 11.94 -3.28 -11.29
C VAL A 12 12.69 -3.45 -9.97
N CYS A 13 13.56 -2.49 -9.65
CA CYS A 13 14.25 -2.49 -8.36
C CYS A 13 13.31 -2.07 -7.23
N GLY A 14 12.98 -3.03 -6.35
CA GLY A 14 12.09 -2.79 -5.20
C GLY A 14 12.60 -1.71 -4.23
N SER A 15 13.92 -1.53 -4.11
CA SER A 15 14.53 -0.50 -3.25
C SER A 15 14.32 0.93 -3.76
N LEU A 16 13.93 1.10 -5.02
CA LEU A 16 13.60 2.41 -5.61
C LEU A 16 12.08 2.66 -5.63
N LEU A 17 11.27 1.74 -5.12
CA LEU A 17 9.84 1.98 -4.91
C LEU A 17 9.63 2.55 -3.51
N TYR A 18 8.84 3.60 -3.39
CA TYR A 18 8.63 4.28 -2.12
C TYR A 18 7.19 4.74 -1.92
N GLY A 19 6.88 5.07 -0.66
CA GLY A 19 5.56 5.53 -0.25
C GLY A 19 4.57 4.39 -0.06
N LEU A 20 3.32 4.78 0.20
CA LEU A 20 2.22 3.83 0.32
C LEU A 20 1.74 3.45 -1.09
N PRO A 21 1.59 2.15 -1.39
CA PRO A 21 1.05 1.72 -2.67
C PRO A 21 -0.44 2.08 -2.76
N THR A 22 -0.90 2.44 -3.96
CA THR A 22 -2.30 2.72 -4.24
C THR A 22 -2.90 1.60 -5.08
N ILE A 23 -4.10 1.14 -4.71
CA ILE A 23 -4.84 0.14 -5.48
C ILE A 23 -5.65 0.88 -6.55
N LEU A 24 -5.47 0.48 -7.80
CA LEU A 24 -6.27 0.93 -8.94
C LEU A 24 -7.34 -0.12 -9.24
N LEU A 25 -8.54 0.38 -9.46
CA LEU A 25 -9.73 -0.38 -9.84
C LEU A 25 -10.29 0.19 -11.15
N PRO A 26 -11.09 -0.57 -11.91
CA PRO A 26 -11.82 0.00 -13.03
C PRO A 26 -12.70 1.15 -12.54
N THR A 27 -12.78 2.22 -13.34
CA THR A 27 -13.61 3.37 -12.96
C THR A 27 -15.09 3.00 -12.91
N THR A 28 -15.81 3.59 -11.96
CA THR A 28 -17.28 3.53 -11.82
C THR A 28 -17.88 4.92 -11.99
N CYS A 29 -17.22 5.77 -12.80
CA CYS A 29 -17.63 7.16 -13.00
C CYS A 29 -19.04 7.25 -13.58
N TRP A 30 -19.91 8.02 -12.93
CA TRP A 30 -21.30 8.22 -13.34
C TRP A 30 -21.45 9.03 -14.64
N GLU A 31 -20.40 9.72 -15.06
CA GLU A 31 -20.39 10.49 -16.31
C GLU A 31 -20.26 9.61 -17.57
N LEU A 32 -19.96 8.31 -17.39
CA LEU A 32 -19.85 7.34 -18.47
C LEU A 32 -21.18 6.58 -18.64
N ASP A 33 -21.52 6.27 -19.89
CA ASP A 33 -22.68 5.44 -20.19
C ASP A 33 -22.45 3.97 -19.77
N TRP A 34 -23.52 3.20 -19.63
CA TRP A 34 -23.45 1.80 -19.18
C TRP A 34 -22.52 0.93 -20.04
N ASP A 35 -22.63 1.03 -21.36
CA ASP A 35 -21.78 0.27 -22.29
C ASP A 35 -20.30 0.65 -22.14
N GLN A 36 -20.01 1.92 -21.83
CA GLN A 36 -18.65 2.39 -21.60
C GLN A 36 -18.09 1.88 -20.26
N LEU A 37 -18.92 1.82 -19.22
CA LEU A 37 -18.54 1.25 -17.93
C LEU A 37 -18.24 -0.25 -18.04
N GLU A 38 -19.06 -1.00 -18.78
CA GLU A 38 -18.85 -2.42 -19.06
C GLU A 38 -17.57 -2.66 -19.84
N SER A 39 -17.36 -1.95 -20.97
CA SER A 39 -16.12 -2.03 -21.76
C SER A 39 -14.89 -1.69 -20.92
N ASN A 40 -14.95 -0.63 -20.11
CA ASN A 40 -13.84 -0.24 -19.22
C ASN A 40 -13.52 -1.33 -18.18
N GLN A 41 -14.53 -2.01 -17.65
CA GLN A 41 -14.32 -3.10 -16.70
C GLN A 41 -13.64 -4.30 -17.39
N GLU A 42 -14.14 -4.71 -18.55
CA GLU A 42 -13.58 -5.82 -19.33
C GLU A 42 -12.14 -5.53 -19.77
N GLU A 43 -11.88 -4.33 -20.32
CA GLU A 43 -10.54 -3.89 -20.72
C GLU A 43 -9.58 -3.85 -19.56
N PHE A 44 -10.01 -3.36 -18.39
CA PHE A 44 -9.18 -3.31 -17.19
C PHE A 44 -8.80 -4.72 -16.71
N TYR A 45 -9.73 -5.67 -16.72
CA TYR A 45 -9.45 -7.05 -16.32
C TYR A 45 -8.59 -7.79 -17.35
N ALA A 46 -8.82 -7.56 -18.65
CA ALA A 46 -7.96 -8.07 -19.70
C ALA A 46 -6.52 -7.53 -19.53
N LEU A 47 -6.37 -6.25 -19.22
CA LEU A 47 -5.07 -5.64 -18.92
C LEU A 47 -4.39 -6.32 -17.72
N CYS A 48 -5.11 -6.54 -16.61
CA CYS A 48 -4.57 -7.24 -15.44
C CYS A 48 -4.05 -8.63 -15.82
N HIS A 49 -4.86 -9.40 -16.54
CA HIS A 49 -4.50 -10.75 -16.98
C HIS A 49 -3.27 -10.76 -17.90
N CYS A 50 -3.20 -9.84 -18.87
CA CYS A 50 -2.06 -9.70 -19.77
C CYS A 50 -0.76 -9.35 -19.04
N LEU A 51 -0.83 -8.44 -18.05
CA LEU A 51 0.34 -8.07 -17.26
C LEU A 51 0.83 -9.21 -16.36
N LEU A 52 -0.09 -9.98 -15.74
CA LEU A 52 0.27 -11.14 -14.93
C LEU A 52 0.90 -12.25 -15.77
N SER A 53 0.23 -12.67 -16.85
CA SER A 53 0.66 -13.80 -17.68
C SER A 53 2.01 -13.57 -18.36
N GLN A 54 2.38 -12.32 -18.63
CA GLN A 54 3.64 -11.95 -19.26
C GLN A 54 4.71 -11.48 -18.25
N GLU A 55 4.40 -11.49 -16.95
CA GLU A 55 5.26 -10.95 -15.88
C GLU A 55 5.73 -9.51 -16.16
N LEU A 56 4.81 -8.66 -16.63
CA LEU A 56 5.06 -7.27 -16.98
C LEU A 56 4.45 -6.30 -15.98
N SER A 57 5.12 -5.15 -15.85
CA SER A 57 4.66 -3.96 -15.18
C SER A 57 4.69 -2.77 -16.13
N LEU A 58 3.91 -1.74 -15.87
CA LEU A 58 3.87 -0.53 -16.68
C LEU A 58 4.59 0.62 -15.97
N LEU A 59 5.54 1.25 -16.66
CA LEU A 59 6.09 2.53 -16.24
C LEU A 59 5.16 3.65 -16.72
N ALA A 60 4.61 4.42 -15.79
CA ALA A 60 3.72 5.53 -16.06
C ALA A 60 4.26 6.84 -15.49
N CYS A 61 3.79 7.97 -16.01
CA CYS A 61 4.03 9.28 -15.41
C CYS A 61 2.75 10.10 -15.28
N SER A 62 2.74 11.04 -14.33
CA SER A 62 1.64 12.00 -14.21
C SER A 62 1.82 13.14 -15.21
N THR A 63 0.85 13.29 -16.10
CA THR A 63 0.74 14.40 -17.03
C THR A 63 0.05 15.59 -16.36
N GLN A 64 0.65 16.14 -15.31
CA GLN A 64 0.20 17.43 -14.78
C GLN A 64 0.69 18.54 -15.71
N ARG A 65 -0.25 19.33 -16.24
CA ARG A 65 0.08 20.57 -16.95
C ARG A 65 0.50 21.59 -15.91
N SER A 66 1.79 21.94 -15.88
CA SER A 66 2.25 23.04 -15.05
C SER A 66 1.73 24.35 -15.61
N LEU A 67 1.14 25.18 -14.74
CA LEU A 67 0.80 26.58 -15.04
C LEU A 67 2.01 27.51 -14.85
N THR A 68 3.15 26.98 -14.38
CA THR A 68 4.37 27.76 -14.15
C THR A 68 5.30 27.69 -15.36
N PRO A 69 6.13 28.72 -15.59
CA PRO A 69 7.09 28.75 -16.70
C PRO A 69 8.30 27.82 -16.49
N LEU A 70 8.38 27.13 -15.34
CA LEU A 70 9.46 26.18 -15.03
C LEU A 70 9.12 24.80 -15.63
N PRO A 71 10.12 23.98 -16.03
CA PRO A 71 9.84 22.62 -16.48
C PRO A 71 9.00 21.84 -15.45
N PRO A 72 7.95 21.12 -15.89
CA PRO A 72 7.09 20.38 -14.98
C PRO A 72 7.88 19.23 -14.34
N VAL A 73 7.76 19.10 -13.01
CA VAL A 73 8.21 17.90 -12.31
C VAL A 73 7.23 16.78 -12.64
N MET A 74 7.70 15.73 -13.32
CA MET A 74 6.87 14.58 -13.68
C MET A 74 7.16 13.40 -12.75
N PRO A 75 6.27 13.09 -11.79
CA PRO A 75 6.44 11.90 -10.98
C PRO A 75 6.24 10.65 -11.83
N HIS A 76 7.07 9.64 -11.55
CA HIS A 76 7.07 8.35 -12.23
C HIS A 76 6.51 7.27 -11.30
N PHE A 77 5.81 6.31 -11.90
CA PHE A 77 5.14 5.24 -11.19
C PHE A 77 5.33 3.90 -11.89
N ILE A 78 5.35 2.83 -11.10
CA ILE A 78 5.20 1.46 -11.58
C ILE A 78 3.78 1.00 -11.28
N ILE A 79 3.10 0.48 -12.30
CA ILE A 79 1.80 -0.19 -12.18
C ILE A 79 2.07 -1.68 -12.40
N SER A 80 1.89 -2.48 -11.35
CA SER A 80 2.06 -3.94 -11.40
C SER A 80 0.71 -4.61 -11.16
N ALA A 81 0.40 -5.67 -11.90
CA ALA A 81 -0.77 -6.48 -11.59
C ALA A 81 -0.54 -7.32 -10.33
N SER A 82 -1.62 -7.64 -9.63
CA SER A 82 -1.65 -8.54 -8.47
C SER A 82 -2.49 -9.77 -8.82
N ASP A 83 -2.44 -10.83 -8.00
CA ASP A 83 -3.29 -12.02 -8.18
C ASP A 83 -4.80 -11.75 -7.97
N SER A 84 -5.17 -10.49 -7.69
CA SER A 84 -6.54 -10.00 -7.62
C SER A 84 -6.85 -9.16 -8.87
N PRO A 85 -8.14 -8.91 -9.20
CA PRO A 85 -8.52 -8.10 -10.36
C PRO A 85 -8.31 -6.59 -10.12
N ALA A 86 -7.10 -6.22 -9.70
CA ALA A 86 -6.68 -4.89 -9.35
C ALA A 86 -5.22 -4.66 -9.76
N LEU A 87 -4.87 -3.41 -10.01
CA LEU A 87 -3.49 -3.00 -10.28
C LEU A 87 -2.91 -2.24 -9.10
N LEU A 88 -1.63 -2.42 -8.85
CA LEU A 88 -0.91 -1.77 -7.77
C LEU A 88 -0.01 -0.67 -8.33
N LEU A 89 -0.27 0.57 -7.93
CA LEU A 89 0.49 1.76 -8.29
C LEU A 89 1.50 2.07 -7.18
N ARG A 90 2.79 2.19 -7.55
CA ARG A 90 3.89 2.53 -6.64
C ARG A 90 4.72 3.68 -7.19
N SER A 91 5.09 4.63 -6.34
CA SER A 91 5.97 5.75 -6.73
C SER A 91 7.41 5.29 -6.91
N VAL A 92 8.10 5.85 -7.90
CA VAL A 92 9.48 5.50 -8.24
C VAL A 92 10.42 6.64 -7.85
N ALA A 93 11.43 6.31 -7.05
CA ALA A 93 12.50 7.23 -6.70
C ALA A 93 13.38 7.45 -7.93
N THR A 94 13.27 8.65 -8.50
CA THR A 94 14.12 9.10 -9.60
C THR A 94 15.49 9.52 -9.07
N ARG A 95 16.44 9.78 -9.99
CA ARG A 95 17.85 10.02 -9.65
C ARG A 95 18.04 11.16 -8.65
N GLU A 96 17.20 12.19 -8.72
CA GLU A 96 17.21 13.35 -7.84
C GLU A 96 16.70 13.07 -6.41
N LEU A 97 16.00 11.94 -6.21
CA LEU A 97 15.51 11.50 -4.89
C LEU A 97 16.45 10.48 -4.23
N VAL A 98 17.43 9.97 -4.99
CA VAL A 98 18.36 8.94 -4.53
C VAL A 98 19.69 9.58 -4.19
N LEU A 99 20.15 9.36 -2.96
CA LEU A 99 21.51 9.75 -2.60
C LEU A 99 22.52 8.96 -3.45
N PRO A 100 23.62 9.58 -3.92
CA PRO A 100 24.68 8.86 -4.61
C PRO A 100 25.15 7.67 -3.77
N LEU A 101 24.82 6.46 -4.20
CA LEU A 101 25.24 5.23 -3.56
C LEU A 101 26.50 4.74 -4.27
N GLU A 102 27.59 4.51 -3.54
CA GLU A 102 28.67 3.71 -4.11
C GLU A 102 28.17 2.26 -4.22
N PRO A 103 28.26 1.62 -5.41
CA PRO A 103 27.86 0.24 -5.54
C PRO A 103 28.79 -0.61 -4.67
N ALA A 104 28.24 -1.17 -3.59
CA ALA A 104 28.95 -2.13 -2.77
C ALA A 104 29.39 -3.29 -3.67
N ARG A 105 30.69 -3.43 -3.89
CA ARG A 105 31.24 -4.56 -4.66
C ARG A 105 31.07 -5.82 -3.82
N ILE A 106 29.99 -6.56 -4.04
CA ILE A 106 29.84 -7.93 -3.52
C ILE A 106 30.81 -8.81 -4.32
N SER A 107 32.09 -8.77 -3.97
CA SER A 107 33.15 -9.47 -4.72
C SER A 107 33.89 -10.51 -3.90
N CYS A 108 33.48 -10.78 -2.65
CA CYS A 108 34.12 -11.81 -1.86
C CYS A 108 33.18 -13.02 -1.73
N PRO A 109 33.58 -14.23 -2.16
CA PRO A 109 32.83 -15.43 -1.81
C PRO A 109 32.75 -15.52 -0.28
N LEU A 110 31.53 -15.60 0.24
CA LEU A 110 31.30 -15.75 1.67
C LEU A 110 31.87 -17.10 2.13
N PRO A 111 32.59 -17.17 3.27
CA PRO A 111 33.08 -18.45 3.80
C PRO A 111 31.93 -19.42 4.08
N ASP A 112 32.10 -20.70 3.71
CA ASP A 112 31.06 -21.74 3.85
C ASP A 112 30.56 -21.90 5.29
N ASN A 113 31.44 -21.73 6.29
CA ASN A 113 31.08 -21.81 7.70
C ASN A 113 30.06 -20.71 8.10
N THR A 114 30.23 -19.50 7.56
CA THR A 114 29.31 -18.39 7.80
C THR A 114 27.95 -18.67 7.18
N LEU A 115 27.93 -19.19 5.95
CA LEU A 115 26.68 -19.59 5.27
C LEU A 115 25.95 -20.68 6.04
N HIS A 116 26.66 -21.72 6.48
CA HIS A 116 26.09 -22.83 7.23
C HIS A 116 25.53 -22.37 8.59
N THR A 117 26.22 -21.46 9.28
CA THR A 117 25.75 -20.88 10.55
C THR A 117 24.44 -20.13 10.37
N VAL A 118 24.36 -19.26 9.35
CA VAL A 118 23.13 -18.50 9.05
C VAL A 118 22.00 -19.43 8.61
N GLN A 119 22.28 -20.41 7.75
CA GLN A 119 21.28 -21.39 7.32
C GLN A 119 20.69 -22.17 8.49
N ASN A 120 21.51 -22.59 9.45
CA ASN A 120 21.03 -23.30 10.63
C ASN A 120 20.20 -22.40 11.54
N ALA A 121 20.58 -21.12 11.70
CA ALA A 121 19.77 -20.16 12.43
C ALA A 121 18.40 -19.92 11.76
N LEU A 122 18.36 -19.82 10.42
CA LEU A 122 17.11 -19.64 9.66
C LEU A 122 16.22 -20.89 9.70
N ARG A 123 16.78 -22.10 9.74
CA ARG A 123 16.01 -23.36 9.86
C ARG A 123 15.21 -23.45 11.15
N CYS A 124 15.65 -22.77 12.21
CA CYS A 124 14.95 -22.74 13.48
C CYS A 124 13.74 -21.78 13.47
N LEU A 125 13.57 -20.96 12.44
CA LEU A 125 12.45 -20.04 12.32
C LEU A 125 11.27 -20.73 11.62
N PRO A 126 10.03 -20.53 12.11
CA PRO A 126 8.85 -21.03 11.40
C PRO A 126 8.71 -20.30 10.06
N VAL A 127 8.47 -21.06 9.00
CA VAL A 127 8.19 -20.53 7.67
C VAL A 127 6.70 -20.65 7.42
N GLU A 128 6.02 -19.51 7.31
CA GLU A 128 4.62 -19.44 6.94
C GLU A 128 4.49 -19.33 5.42
N SER A 129 3.60 -20.11 4.81
CA SER A 129 3.36 -20.09 3.36
C SER A 129 2.57 -18.86 2.92
N VAL A 130 1.72 -18.31 3.80
CA VAL A 130 0.92 -17.12 3.55
C VAL A 130 0.96 -16.24 4.80
N TYR A 131 1.52 -15.05 4.65
CA TYR A 131 1.50 -14.03 5.71
C TYR A 131 0.32 -13.08 5.50
N ASN A 132 -0.61 -13.05 6.45
CA ASN A 132 -1.71 -12.09 6.46
C ASN A 132 -1.45 -10.98 7.51
N PRO A 133 -1.04 -9.77 7.10
CA PRO A 133 -0.70 -8.70 8.04
C PRO A 133 -1.88 -8.23 8.90
N LEU A 134 -3.13 -8.52 8.50
CA LEU A 134 -4.32 -8.15 9.28
C LEU A 134 -4.50 -9.00 10.55
N LEU A 135 -3.86 -10.17 10.60
CA LEU A 135 -3.86 -11.04 11.78
C LEU A 135 -2.78 -10.64 12.79
N THR A 136 -1.82 -9.81 12.38
CA THR A 136 -0.73 -9.36 13.23
C THR A 136 -1.21 -8.27 14.19
N SER A 137 -1.29 -8.59 15.47
CA SER A 137 -1.58 -7.60 16.51
C SER A 137 -0.36 -6.72 16.75
N SER A 138 -0.46 -5.43 16.42
CA SER A 138 0.57 -4.44 16.80
C SER A 138 0.47 -3.99 18.26
N ASN A 139 -0.52 -4.52 19.01
CA ASN A 139 -0.91 -4.06 20.35
C ASN A 139 -1.21 -2.55 20.44
N LEU A 140 -1.35 -1.85 19.32
CA LEU A 140 -1.61 -0.42 19.27
C LEU A 140 -2.90 -0.05 20.03
N TYR A 141 -3.95 -0.87 19.87
CA TYR A 141 -5.21 -0.63 20.56
C TYR A 141 -5.07 -0.75 22.08
N GLN A 142 -4.41 -1.80 22.57
CA GLN A 142 -4.11 -1.98 23.99
C GLN A 142 -3.24 -0.83 24.51
N TYR A 143 -2.23 -0.40 23.75
CA TYR A 143 -1.43 0.77 24.09
C TYR A 143 -2.30 2.02 24.21
N LEU A 144 -3.12 2.35 23.21
CA LEU A 144 -3.99 3.53 23.21
C LEU A 144 -5.05 3.51 24.31
N GLN A 145 -5.56 2.33 24.70
CA GLN A 145 -6.43 2.19 25.86
C GLN A 145 -5.73 2.55 27.18
N HIS A 146 -4.43 2.29 27.26
CA HIS A 146 -3.60 2.54 28.43
C HIS A 146 -2.79 3.83 28.37
N VAL A 147 -2.78 4.55 27.24
CA VAL A 147 -2.40 5.96 27.19
C VAL A 147 -3.57 6.71 27.81
N PRO A 148 -3.54 7.04 29.12
CA PRO A 148 -4.59 7.90 29.67
C PRO A 148 -4.48 9.20 28.88
N ASN A 149 -5.56 9.99 28.81
CA ASN A 149 -5.47 11.40 28.43
C ASN A 149 -4.40 12.06 29.31
N GLN A 150 -3.14 11.99 28.92
CA GLN A 150 -2.06 12.70 29.56
C GLN A 150 -2.36 14.12 29.11
N PRO A 151 -2.89 15.01 29.99
CA PRO A 151 -2.89 16.40 29.63
C PRO A 151 -1.44 16.69 29.35
N SER A 152 -1.14 17.09 28.11
CA SER A 152 0.17 17.60 27.74
C SER A 152 0.53 18.60 28.82
N ARG A 153 1.36 18.19 29.78
CA ARG A 153 1.90 19.06 30.81
C ARG A 153 2.80 19.96 29.99
N GLN A 154 2.24 21.08 29.56
CA GLN A 154 3.03 22.26 29.25
C GLN A 154 3.82 22.51 30.52
N GLN A 155 5.02 21.92 30.61
CA GLN A 155 6.05 22.39 31.50
C GLN A 155 6.37 23.79 30.98
N GLY A 156 5.62 24.77 31.50
CA GLY A 156 6.05 26.14 31.55
C GLY A 156 7.29 26.18 32.42
N HIS A 157 8.44 25.86 31.85
CA HIS A 157 9.72 26.19 32.43
C HIS A 157 10.17 27.54 31.85
N VAL A 158 9.35 28.58 32.09
CA VAL A 158 9.83 29.95 31.99
C VAL A 158 10.59 30.23 33.27
N ARG A 159 11.92 30.06 33.26
CA ARG A 159 12.82 30.71 34.22
C ARG A 159 14.12 31.17 33.54
N HIS A 160 14.08 32.46 33.18
CA HIS A 160 15.09 33.51 33.36
C HIS A 160 16.58 33.19 33.14
N MET A 161 17.18 33.87 32.15
CA MET A 161 18.30 34.84 32.28
C MET A 161 18.61 35.32 30.86
N THR A 162 18.48 36.61 30.53
CA THR A 162 19.59 37.55 30.66
C THR A 162 19.12 38.94 31.04
N SER A 163 19.83 39.52 32.01
CA SER A 163 19.88 40.95 32.28
C SER A 163 20.70 41.62 31.18
N SER A 164 20.13 42.60 30.49
CA SER A 164 20.92 43.68 29.90
C SER A 164 20.10 44.97 29.94
N ARG A 165 20.57 45.85 30.82
CA ARG A 165 20.26 47.28 30.94
C ARG A 165 20.05 47.97 29.58
N GLY A 166 19.00 48.77 29.51
CA GLY A 166 18.82 49.82 28.50
C GLY A 166 17.68 50.75 28.91
N GLN A 167 18.02 51.90 29.50
CA GLN A 167 17.13 53.03 29.74
C GLN A 167 16.53 53.53 28.42
N VAL A 168 15.22 53.80 28.36
CA VAL A 168 14.67 55.04 27.78
C VAL A 168 13.35 55.40 28.46
N VAL A 169 13.24 56.67 28.81
CA VAL A 169 12.15 57.38 29.49
C VAL A 169 10.98 57.66 28.54
N GLY A 170 9.73 57.58 29.02
CA GLY A 170 8.64 58.45 28.54
C GLY A 170 7.27 57.82 28.21
N GLY A 171 6.23 58.25 28.93
CA GLY A 171 4.86 58.42 28.39
C GLY A 171 3.78 57.40 28.79
N PRO A 172 2.62 57.83 29.35
CA PRO A 172 1.51 56.95 29.68
C PRO A 172 0.43 56.90 28.57
N ASN A 173 -0.39 55.84 28.64
CA ASN A 173 -1.66 55.60 27.94
C ASN A 173 -1.64 55.13 26.47
N MET A 174 -1.79 53.82 26.29
CA MET A 174 -2.70 53.32 25.24
C MET A 174 -3.35 52.00 25.65
N ARG A 175 -4.68 51.98 25.64
CA ARG A 175 -5.53 50.79 25.84
C ARG A 175 -5.29 49.79 24.71
N GLN A 176 -4.79 48.59 25.01
CA GLN A 176 -4.80 47.47 24.07
C GLN A 176 -5.99 46.55 24.35
N VAL A 177 -6.87 46.51 23.37
CA VAL A 177 -8.02 45.62 23.23
C VAL A 177 -7.52 44.17 23.24
N ALA A 178 -7.95 43.38 24.22
CA ALA A 178 -7.72 41.95 24.24
C ALA A 178 -8.55 41.28 23.14
N VAL A 179 -7.91 40.89 22.04
CA VAL A 179 -8.51 40.04 21.01
C VAL A 179 -8.66 38.63 21.58
N ARG A 180 -9.88 38.29 22.01
CA ARG A 180 -10.27 36.93 22.39
C ARG A 180 -10.32 36.05 21.14
N GLN A 181 -9.38 35.11 21.03
CA GLN A 181 -9.50 34.02 20.04
C GLN A 181 -10.44 32.94 20.60
N SER A 182 -11.58 32.78 19.94
CA SER A 182 -12.59 31.74 20.17
C SER A 182 -12.04 30.38 19.77
N LYS A 183 -11.83 29.48 20.74
CA LYS A 183 -11.54 28.06 20.49
C LYS A 183 -12.86 27.30 20.42
N ALA A 184 -13.30 26.94 19.22
CA ALA A 184 -14.37 25.97 19.02
C ALA A 184 -13.85 24.56 19.33
N ARG A 185 -14.51 23.84 20.22
CA ARG A 185 -14.22 22.44 20.55
C ARG A 185 -15.26 21.55 19.90
N ALA A 186 -14.87 20.83 18.85
CA ALA A 186 -15.70 19.77 18.29
C ALA A 186 -15.63 18.54 19.21
N THR A 187 -16.79 18.02 19.60
CA THR A 187 -16.93 16.77 20.36
C THR A 187 -17.61 15.78 19.43
N VAL A 188 -16.94 14.67 19.12
CA VAL A 188 -17.55 13.56 18.36
C VAL A 188 -17.92 12.47 19.36
N ALA A 189 -19.17 12.01 19.32
CA ALA A 189 -19.65 10.94 20.19
C ALA A 189 -19.01 9.60 19.82
N PRO A 190 -18.64 8.76 20.80
CA PRO A 190 -18.06 7.44 20.52
C PRO A 190 -19.11 6.52 19.89
N LEU A 191 -18.72 5.83 18.81
CA LEU A 191 -19.52 4.78 18.17
C LEU A 191 -19.55 3.55 19.09
N SER A 192 -20.76 3.04 19.34
CA SER A 192 -20.95 1.82 20.11
C SER A 192 -20.50 0.61 19.29
N LEU A 193 -19.41 -0.03 19.70
CA LEU A 193 -18.94 -1.30 19.15
C LEU A 193 -19.80 -2.43 19.71
N VAL A 194 -20.60 -3.05 18.84
CA VAL A 194 -21.30 -4.31 19.14
C VAL A 194 -20.26 -5.41 19.31
N SER A 195 -20.35 -6.16 20.40
CA SER A 195 -19.48 -7.29 20.70
C SER A 195 -19.60 -8.37 19.62
N PRO A 196 -18.50 -9.01 19.18
CA PRO A 196 -18.60 -10.12 18.24
C PRO A 196 -19.29 -11.30 18.92
N THR A 197 -20.53 -11.56 18.52
CA THR A 197 -21.18 -12.84 18.77
C THR A 197 -20.47 -13.88 17.91
N SER A 198 -20.18 -15.02 18.52
CA SER A 198 -19.51 -16.18 17.91
C SER A 198 -20.20 -16.58 16.61
N TYR A 199 -19.55 -16.35 15.47
CA TYR A 199 -20.02 -16.89 14.19
C TYR A 199 -19.35 -18.23 13.92
N THR A 200 -20.21 -19.23 13.88
CA THR A 200 -20.00 -20.63 13.52
C THR A 200 -19.25 -20.76 12.19
N SER A 201 -18.26 -21.65 12.17
CA SER A 201 -17.51 -22.06 10.97
C SER A 201 -18.44 -22.39 9.81
N ILE A 202 -18.26 -21.70 8.68
CA ILE A 202 -18.83 -22.10 7.39
C ILE A 202 -17.93 -23.22 6.87
N THR A 203 -18.43 -24.45 6.95
CA THR A 203 -17.83 -25.63 6.31
C THR A 203 -18.03 -25.51 4.81
N TYR A 204 -16.94 -25.40 4.05
CA TYR A 204 -16.97 -25.56 2.60
C TYR A 204 -17.36 -27.01 2.27
N CYS A 205 -18.43 -27.19 1.49
CA CYS A 205 -18.76 -28.49 0.91
C CYS A 205 -17.77 -28.76 -0.23
N GLU A 206 -16.87 -29.74 -0.03
CA GLU A 206 -16.13 -30.38 -1.11
C GLU A 206 -17.12 -31.16 -1.99
N ASP A 207 -17.27 -30.74 -3.24
CA ASP A 207 -17.98 -31.49 -4.26
C ASP A 207 -17.07 -32.65 -4.72
N LYS A 208 -17.40 -33.88 -4.30
CA LYS A 208 -16.71 -35.10 -4.72
C LYS A 208 -17.05 -35.45 -6.17
N PRO A 209 -16.08 -35.87 -7.01
CA PRO A 209 -16.38 -36.43 -8.31
C PRO A 209 -17.02 -37.82 -8.16
N LYS A 210 -18.27 -37.96 -8.63
CA LYS A 210 -18.98 -39.24 -8.70
C LYS A 210 -18.32 -40.16 -9.73
N HIS A 211 -17.56 -41.15 -9.24
CA HIS A 211 -17.26 -42.36 -10.01
C HIS A 211 -18.50 -43.25 -10.02
N GLY A 212 -19.21 -43.28 -11.14
CA GLY A 212 -20.28 -44.22 -11.43
C GLY A 212 -19.84 -45.19 -12.52
N ASN A 213 -19.31 -46.34 -12.12
CA ASN A 213 -19.25 -47.51 -13.01
C ASN A 213 -20.68 -48.00 -13.25
N THR A 214 -21.11 -48.09 -14.50
CA THR A 214 -22.15 -49.04 -14.89
C THR A 214 -21.79 -49.62 -16.25
N VAL A 215 -21.46 -50.91 -16.19
CA VAL A 215 -21.39 -51.85 -17.29
C VAL A 215 -22.74 -51.89 -17.98
N HIS A 216 -22.77 -51.69 -19.30
CA HIS A 216 -23.73 -52.38 -20.15
C HIS A 216 -23.08 -52.75 -21.49
N GLN A 217 -23.08 -54.05 -21.70
CA GLN A 217 -22.74 -54.80 -22.90
C GLN A 217 -23.83 -54.60 -23.96
N ASP A 218 -23.45 -54.44 -25.22
CA ASP A 218 -24.00 -55.13 -26.42
C ASP A 218 -23.43 -54.45 -27.69
N LYS A 219 -22.54 -55.14 -28.43
CA LYS A 219 -22.78 -55.84 -29.72
C LYS A 219 -22.98 -54.89 -30.90
N GLU A 220 -21.94 -54.78 -31.73
CA GLU A 220 -21.90 -55.32 -33.11
C GLU A 220 -22.92 -54.67 -34.05
N ASP A 221 -22.44 -53.86 -35.01
CA ASP A 221 -22.64 -54.16 -36.43
C ASP A 221 -21.87 -53.17 -37.35
N PHE A 222 -21.01 -53.78 -38.18
CA PHE A 222 -20.67 -53.47 -39.57
C PHE A 222 -21.12 -52.13 -40.19
N LEU A 223 -20.17 -51.36 -40.74
CA LEU A 223 -19.94 -51.33 -42.20
C LEU A 223 -18.72 -50.48 -42.60
N SER A 224 -17.91 -51.11 -43.44
CA SER A 224 -16.77 -50.62 -44.22
C SER A 224 -17.22 -49.82 -45.44
N ASP A 225 -16.26 -49.09 -46.03
CA ASP A 225 -16.24 -48.50 -47.39
C ASP A 225 -17.16 -47.26 -47.55
N VAL A 226 -16.66 -46.05 -47.88
CA VAL A 226 -15.83 -45.64 -49.04
C VAL A 226 -15.01 -44.39 -48.69
#